data_AF-A0A959NT26-F1
#
_entry.id   AF-A0A959NT26-F1
#
_cell.length_a   1.000
_cell.length_b   1.000
_cell.length_c   1.000
_cell.angle_alpha   90.00
_cell.angle_beta   90.00
_cell.angle_gamma   90.00
#
_symmetry.space_group_name_H-M   'P 1'
#
loop_
_entity.id
_entity.type
_entity.pdbx_description
1 polymer ?
#
loop_
_entity_poly.entity_id
_entity_poly.type
_entity_poly.pdbx_seq_one_letter_code
_entity_poly.pdbx_strand_id
1 'polypeptide(L)' 'MYINFENIFDTRQSNYGAMFTGTNENPNFVEIYAPTDGRIINGGIKLSL' A
#
# COMPACT_ATOMS: atom_id res chain seq x y z
N MET A 1 -0.30 -24.52 -3.90
CA MET A 1 0.71 -23.49 -3.54
C MET A 1 0.41 -22.25 -4.37
N TYR A 2 0.62 -21.07 -3.82
CA TYR A 2 0.47 -19.81 -4.55
C TYR A 2 1.54 -18.81 -4.12
N ILE A 3 1.81 -17.86 -5.00
CA ILE A 3 2.60 -16.66 -4.75
C ILE A 3 1.88 -15.48 -5.41
N ASN A 4 1.84 -14.35 -4.74
CA ASN A 4 1.23 -13.11 -5.18
C ASN A 4 2.23 -11.97 -5.00
N PHE A 5 2.26 -11.08 -5.99
CA PHE A 5 3.10 -9.89 -6.01
C PHE A 5 2.18 -8.68 -6.19
N GLU A 6 2.20 -7.77 -5.22
CA GLU A 6 1.45 -6.53 -5.26
C GLU A 6 2.41 -5.34 -5.31
N ASN A 7 2.04 -4.31 -6.06
CA ASN A 7 2.82 -3.08 -6.23
C ASN A 7 4.29 -3.30 -6.67
N ILE A 8 4.53 -4.17 -7.67
CA ILE A 8 5.88 -4.54 -8.15
C ILE A 8 6.75 -3.31 -8.47
N PHE A 9 6.16 -2.25 -9.01
CA PHE A 9 6.87 -1.03 -9.40
C PHE A 9 7.09 -0.03 -8.25
N ASP A 10 6.62 -0.34 -7.03
CA ASP A 10 6.71 0.53 -5.85
C ASP A 10 6.05 1.89 -6.05
N THR A 11 4.90 1.90 -6.73
CA THR A 11 4.07 3.08 -6.90
C THR A 11 3.39 3.37 -5.57
N ARG A 12 3.97 4.28 -4.78
CA ARG A 12 3.38 4.75 -3.51
C ARG A 12 2.86 6.16 -3.67
N GLN A 13 1.66 6.43 -3.20
CA GLN A 13 1.08 7.77 -3.22
C GLN A 13 1.96 8.79 -2.46
N SER A 14 2.75 8.33 -1.46
CA SER A 14 3.65 9.19 -0.66
C SER A 14 4.82 9.71 -1.47
N ASN A 15 5.15 9.05 -2.58
CA ASN A 15 6.19 9.48 -3.48
C ASN A 15 5.76 10.68 -4.34
N TYR A 16 4.46 10.96 -4.43
CA TYR A 16 3.89 11.96 -5.35
C TYR A 16 3.22 13.15 -4.63
N GLY A 17 3.13 13.13 -3.30
CA GLY A 17 2.55 14.24 -2.55
C GLY A 17 2.33 13.96 -1.06
N ALA A 18 1.87 14.99 -0.35
CA ALA A 18 1.52 14.89 1.06
C ALA A 18 0.27 14.00 1.26
N MET A 19 0.30 13.15 2.30
CA MET A 19 -0.79 12.23 2.68
C MET A 19 -1.92 12.90 3.46
N PHE A 20 -1.62 14.04 4.03
CA PHE A 20 -2.57 14.82 4.80
C PHE A 20 -2.20 16.29 4.67
N THR A 21 -3.21 17.11 4.90
CA THR A 21 -3.11 18.57 4.95
C THR A 21 -3.64 19.04 6.30
N GLY A 22 -3.53 20.33 6.61
CA GLY A 22 -3.96 20.88 7.90
C GLY A 22 -2.89 20.78 8.99
N THR A 23 -3.29 20.90 10.25
CA THR A 23 -2.38 20.89 11.41
C THR A 23 -2.26 19.49 11.99
N ASN A 24 -1.21 19.24 12.78
CA ASN A 24 -1.04 17.95 13.46
C ASN A 24 -2.20 17.62 14.41
N GLU A 25 -2.86 18.64 14.98
CA GLU A 25 -4.00 18.48 15.88
C GLU A 25 -5.32 18.22 15.14
N ASN A 26 -5.40 18.57 13.85
CA ASN A 26 -6.58 18.35 13.02
C ASN A 26 -6.17 18.08 11.55
N PRO A 27 -5.66 16.86 11.26
CA PRO A 27 -5.24 16.50 9.91
C PRO A 27 -6.46 16.22 9.02
N ASN A 28 -6.40 16.71 7.79
CA ASN A 28 -7.33 16.36 6.72
C ASN A 28 -6.63 15.44 5.72
N PHE A 29 -7.02 14.16 5.70
CA PHE A 29 -6.42 13.14 4.85
C PHE A 29 -6.83 13.34 3.38
N VAL A 30 -5.86 13.28 2.49
CA VAL A 30 -6.15 13.33 1.05
C VAL A 30 -6.75 12.01 0.59
N GLU A 31 -7.53 12.04 -0.48
CA GLU A 31 -8.12 10.83 -1.05
C GLU A 31 -7.04 9.83 -1.50
N ILE A 32 -7.27 8.54 -1.26
CA ILE A 32 -6.35 7.47 -1.64
C ILE A 32 -6.66 7.06 -3.07
N TYR A 33 -5.75 7.37 -4.00
CA TYR A 33 -5.86 7.04 -5.42
C TYR A 33 -4.72 6.13 -5.92
N ALA A 34 -3.65 5.98 -5.15
CA ALA A 34 -2.57 5.04 -5.41
C ALA A 34 -2.21 4.27 -4.12
N PRO A 35 -1.51 3.13 -4.20
CA PRO A 35 -1.15 2.35 -3.03
C PRO A 35 -0.41 3.19 -1.98
N THR A 36 -0.77 3.03 -0.71
CA THR A 36 -0.02 3.63 0.41
C THR A 36 1.19 2.78 0.77
N ASP A 37 1.05 1.47 0.64
CA ASP A 37 2.08 0.50 0.92
C ASP A 37 2.98 0.24 -0.29
N GLY A 38 4.19 -0.21 -0.01
CA GLY A 38 5.18 -0.56 -1.03
C GLY A 38 4.93 -1.92 -1.67
N ARG A 39 5.99 -2.51 -2.22
CA ARG A 39 5.98 -3.88 -2.73
C ARG A 39 5.57 -4.87 -1.65
N ILE A 40 4.57 -5.71 -1.95
CA ILE A 40 4.14 -6.81 -1.08
C ILE A 40 4.32 -8.12 -1.83
N ILE A 41 4.99 -9.08 -1.20
CA ILE A 41 5.12 -10.45 -1.70
C ILE A 41 4.51 -11.37 -0.66
N ASN A 42 3.48 -12.12 -1.06
CA ASN A 42 2.86 -13.12 -0.19
C ASN A 42 2.73 -14.46 -0.92
N GLY A 43 2.65 -15.55 -0.17
CA GLY A 43 2.51 -16.87 -0.74
C GLY A 43 2.09 -17.89 0.31
N GLY A 44 1.59 -19.04 -0.15
CA GLY A 44 1.08 -20.08 0.74
C GLY A 44 1.04 -21.45 0.11
N ILE A 45 1.10 -22.49 0.94
CA ILE A 45 0.99 -23.89 0.55
C ILE A 45 -0.34 -24.42 1.10
N LYS A 46 -1.23 -24.86 0.20
CA LYS A 46 -2.45 -25.57 0.59
C LYS A 46 -2.12 -27.06 0.64
N LEU A 47 -2.17 -27.64 1.83
CA LEU A 47 -2.11 -29.08 2.06
C LEU A 47 -3.54 -29.60 2.20
N SER A 48 -3.91 -30.60 1.41
CA SER A 48 -5.10 -31.40 1.64
C SER A 48 -4.64 -32.75 2.16
N LEU A 49 -5.08 -33.11 3.37
CA LEU A 49 -4.85 -34.40 4.01
C LEU A 49 -6.09 -35.28 3.83
#